data_AF-A3SI68-F1
#
_entry.id   AF-A3SI68-F1
#
_cell.length_a   1.000
_cell.length_b   1.000
_cell.length_c   1.000
_cell.angle_alpha   90.00
_cell.angle_beta   90.00
_cell.angle_gamma   90.00
#
_symmetry.space_group_name_H-M   'P 1'
#
loop_
_entity.id
_entity.type
_entity.pdbx_description
1 polymer ?
#
loop_
_entity_poly.entity_id
_entity_poly.type
_entity_poly.pdbx_seq_one_letter_code
_entity_poly.pdbx_strand_id
1 'polypeptide(L)'
;MQISRLALSAATLGVSTNVVFAQPDTWALLNGIQIDEIVTETSYEVRKTWPKGFADEAVEIEITGYAAPLTPEGEALRELILVSDMGLCPFCGDPDHNAALQVQLADALPFVTENQRITLRGTLSKVHDPETWQAAILRDARIVP
;
A
#
# COMPACT_ATOMS: atom_id res chain seq x y z
N MET A 1 57.84 -38.81 26.48
CA MET A 1 56.39 -38.56 26.54
C MET A 1 56.08 -37.40 25.60
N GLN A 2 55.55 -37.70 24.41
CA GLN A 2 55.10 -36.71 23.42
C GLN A 2 53.62 -36.42 23.67
N ILE A 3 53.28 -35.15 23.88
CA ILE A 3 51.89 -34.72 24.06
C ILE A 3 51.51 -33.93 22.80
N SER A 4 50.78 -34.58 21.90
CA SER A 4 50.22 -33.96 20.70
C SER A 4 49.07 -33.03 21.09
N ARG A 5 49.17 -31.75 20.72
CA ARG A 5 48.09 -30.76 20.86
C ARG A 5 47.32 -30.71 19.53
N LEU A 6 46.10 -31.24 19.53
CA LEU A 6 45.15 -31.06 18.43
C LEU A 6 44.48 -29.70 18.58
N ALA A 7 44.71 -28.81 17.61
CA ALA A 7 44.00 -27.53 17.51
C ALA A 7 42.69 -27.75 16.72
N LEU A 8 41.56 -27.47 17.36
CA LEU A 8 40.23 -27.55 16.76
C LEU A 8 39.86 -26.15 16.25
N SER A 9 39.97 -25.93 14.93
CA SER A 9 39.53 -24.68 14.29
C SER A 9 38.01 -24.69 14.15
N ALA A 10 37.32 -23.88 14.95
CA ALA A 10 35.88 -23.63 14.82
C ALA A 10 35.63 -22.66 13.66
N ALA A 11 35.10 -23.16 12.55
CA ALA A 11 34.61 -22.33 11.45
C ALA A 11 33.26 -21.71 11.86
N THR A 12 33.28 -20.43 12.22
CA THR A 12 32.05 -19.64 12.41
C THR A 12 31.44 -19.35 11.05
N LEU A 13 30.43 -20.13 10.65
CA LEU A 13 29.56 -19.79 9.53
C LEU A 13 28.77 -18.53 9.90
N GLY A 14 29.18 -17.40 9.33
CA GLY A 14 28.42 -16.16 9.35
C GLY A 14 27.16 -16.33 8.52
N VAL A 15 26.06 -16.70 9.18
CA VAL A 15 24.72 -16.61 8.58
C VAL A 15 24.34 -15.14 8.59
N SER A 16 24.48 -14.47 7.44
CA SER A 16 23.87 -13.17 7.19
C SER A 16 22.35 -13.35 7.11
N THR A 17 21.67 -13.33 8.25
CA THR A 17 20.21 -13.21 8.28
C THR A 17 19.85 -11.82 7.77
N ASN A 18 19.48 -11.71 6.50
CA ASN A 18 18.70 -10.58 6.03
C ASN A 18 17.37 -10.63 6.80
N VAL A 19 17.27 -9.81 7.85
CA VAL A 19 16.01 -9.62 8.57
C VAL A 19 15.09 -8.87 7.61
N VAL A 20 14.33 -9.63 6.82
CA VAL A 20 13.14 -9.12 6.16
C VAL A 20 12.16 -8.87 7.29
N PHE A 21 12.10 -7.62 7.76
CA PHE A 21 10.98 -7.19 8.56
C PHE A 21 9.73 -7.42 7.71
N ALA A 22 8.88 -8.35 8.15
CA ALA A 22 7.54 -8.47 7.60
C ALA A 22 6.92 -7.07 7.70
N GLN A 23 6.73 -6.43 6.55
CA GLN A 23 5.98 -5.19 6.50
C GLN A 23 4.62 -5.51 7.14
N PRO A 24 4.12 -4.66 8.06
CA PRO A 24 2.76 -4.81 8.56
C PRO A 24 1.83 -4.99 7.35
N ASP A 25 0.81 -5.85 7.48
CA ASP A 25 -0.15 -6.05 6.41
C ASP A 25 -0.73 -4.69 6.00
N THR A 26 -0.31 -4.18 4.84
CA THR A 26 -0.65 -2.84 4.39
C THR A 26 -2.15 -2.69 4.27
N TRP A 27 -2.87 -3.75 3.90
CA TRP A 27 -4.32 -3.73 3.85
C TRP A 27 -4.94 -3.61 5.24
N ALA A 28 -4.37 -4.26 6.26
CA ALA A 28 -4.80 -4.07 7.64
C ALA A 28 -4.55 -2.62 8.12
N LEU A 29 -3.45 -1.99 7.71
CA LEU A 29 -3.18 -0.57 8.00
C LEU A 29 -4.17 0.36 7.30
N LEU A 30 -4.46 0.13 6.02
CA LEU A 30 -5.42 0.93 5.26
C LEU A 30 -6.85 0.77 5.80
N ASN A 31 -7.22 -0.45 6.20
CA ASN A 31 -8.52 -0.75 6.80
C ASN A 31 -8.67 -0.15 8.21
N GLY A 32 -7.56 0.07 8.92
CA GLY A 32 -7.56 0.72 10.23
C GLY A 32 -7.66 2.25 10.19
N ILE A 33 -7.70 2.86 9.01
CA ILE A 33 -7.90 4.31 8.86
C ILE A 33 -9.36 4.64 9.22
N GLN A 34 -9.53 5.67 10.04
CA GLN A 34 -10.84 6.22 10.39
C GLN A 34 -11.03 7.56 9.67
N ILE A 35 -12.22 7.73 9.07
CA ILE A 35 -12.64 8.94 8.37
C ILE A 35 -13.94 9.43 9.02
N ASP A 36 -13.91 10.65 9.55
CA ASP A 36 -15.08 11.31 10.12
C ASP A 36 -15.46 12.50 9.23
N GLU A 37 -16.60 12.40 8.55
CA GLU A 37 -17.16 13.51 7.79
C GLU A 37 -18.01 14.43 8.69
N ILE A 38 -17.71 15.73 8.62
CA ILE A 38 -18.36 16.77 9.41
C ILE A 38 -18.96 17.78 8.44
N VAL A 39 -20.28 17.71 8.29
CA VAL A 39 -21.06 18.63 7.46
C VAL A 39 -21.87 19.56 8.36
N THR A 40 -21.73 20.86 8.15
CA THR A 40 -22.62 21.87 8.75
C THR A 40 -23.38 22.60 7.65
N GLU A 41 -24.26 23.54 8.02
CA GLU A 41 -24.97 24.37 7.04
C GLU A 41 -24.03 25.20 6.14
N THR A 42 -22.82 25.50 6.62
CA THR A 42 -21.90 26.44 5.94
C THR A 42 -20.48 25.89 5.75
N SER A 43 -20.20 24.67 6.20
CA SER A 43 -18.87 24.09 6.14
C SER A 43 -18.89 22.61 5.85
N TYR A 44 -17.77 22.17 5.27
CA TYR A 44 -17.45 20.78 5.01
C TYR A 44 -16.04 20.50 5.54
N GLU A 45 -15.87 19.44 6.31
CA GLU A 45 -14.58 19.00 6.83
C GLU A 45 -14.54 17.47 6.92
N VAL A 46 -13.43 16.87 6.52
CA VAL A 46 -13.13 15.44 6.67
C VAL A 46 -11.94 15.30 7.60
N ARG A 47 -12.14 14.63 8.74
CA ARG A 47 -11.07 14.30 9.68
C ARG A 47 -10.61 12.87 9.48
N LYS A 48 -9.29 12.67 9.53
CA LYS A 48 -8.66 11.38 9.24
C LYS A 48 -7.74 11.00 10.39
N THR A 49 -7.87 9.76 10.84
CA THR A 49 -6.99 9.17 11.86
C THR A 49 -6.37 7.91 11.29
N TRP A 50 -5.05 7.83 11.31
CA TRP A 50 -4.30 6.66 10.85
C TRP A 50 -3.95 5.75 12.03
N PRO A 51 -3.97 4.41 11.85
CA PRO A 51 -3.65 3.48 12.91
C PRO A 51 -2.16 3.54 13.27
N LYS A 52 -1.83 3.06 14.47
CA LYS A 52 -0.43 2.92 14.90
C LYS A 52 0.34 2.04 13.91
N GLY A 53 1.49 2.53 13.45
CA GLY A 53 2.32 1.83 12.46
C GLY A 53 2.10 2.28 11.03
N PHE A 54 1.09 3.12 10.76
CA PHE A 54 1.05 3.86 9.50
C PHE A 54 2.16 4.92 9.51
N ALA A 55 3.12 4.78 8.61
CA ALA A 55 4.32 5.61 8.58
C ALA A 55 3.96 7.11 8.50
N ASP A 56 4.61 7.92 9.33
CA ASP A 56 4.49 9.38 9.28
C ASP A 56 5.22 9.96 8.07
N GLU A 57 6.31 9.31 7.67
CA GLU A 57 7.05 9.62 6.46
C GLU A 57 6.60 8.72 5.30
N ALA A 58 6.86 9.17 4.08
CA ALA A 58 6.58 8.40 2.89
C ALA A 58 7.49 7.16 2.82
N VAL A 59 6.91 5.98 2.58
CA VAL A 59 7.65 4.70 2.59
C VAL A 59 7.41 3.91 1.31
N GLU A 60 8.47 3.28 0.79
CA GLU A 60 8.32 2.34 -0.32
C GLU A 60 7.67 1.05 0.19
N ILE A 61 6.61 0.63 -0.50
CA ILE A 61 5.90 -0.62 -0.20
C ILE A 61 5.66 -1.42 -1.47
N GLU A 62 5.38 -2.71 -1.27
CA GLU A 62 4.78 -3.57 -2.28
C GLU A 62 3.39 -3.99 -1.81
N ILE A 63 2.40 -3.91 -2.69
CA ILE A 63 1.01 -4.21 -2.36
C ILE A 63 0.33 -4.89 -3.54
N THR A 64 -0.39 -5.97 -3.25
CA THR A 64 -1.18 -6.72 -4.23
C THR A 64 -2.66 -6.50 -3.98
N GLY A 65 -3.42 -6.17 -5.03
CA GLY A 65 -4.85 -5.97 -4.95
C GLY A 65 -5.53 -6.01 -6.32
N TYR A 66 -6.83 -5.79 -6.35
CA TYR A 66 -7.62 -5.67 -7.56
C TYR A 66 -7.61 -4.22 -8.03
N ALA A 67 -7.29 -4.01 -9.31
CA ALA A 67 -7.30 -2.69 -9.92
C ALA A 67 -8.70 -2.32 -10.44
N ALA A 68 -9.18 -1.15 -10.02
CA ALA A 68 -10.35 -0.48 -10.56
C ALA A 68 -9.88 0.80 -11.29
N PRO A 69 -9.86 0.81 -12.64
CA PRO A 69 -9.49 1.99 -13.43
C PRO A 69 -10.39 3.19 -13.13
N LEU A 70 -9.81 4.39 -13.08
CA LEU A 70 -10.56 5.66 -12.99
C LEU A 70 -10.83 6.30 -14.36
N THR A 71 -10.16 5.82 -15.40
CA THR A 71 -10.33 6.26 -16.79
C THR A 71 -11.20 5.28 -17.58
N PRO A 72 -11.92 5.74 -18.63
CA PRO A 72 -12.67 4.86 -19.51
C PRO A 72 -11.81 3.76 -20.15
N GLU A 73 -12.45 2.66 -20.56
CA GLU A 73 -11.77 1.59 -21.28
C GLU A 73 -11.10 2.09 -22.57
N GLY A 74 -9.90 1.58 -22.86
CA GLY A 74 -9.15 1.91 -24.07
C GLY A 74 -8.27 3.16 -23.98
N GLU A 75 -8.30 3.87 -22.85
CA GLU A 75 -7.37 4.96 -22.55
C GLU A 75 -6.18 4.50 -21.69
N ALA A 76 -5.04 5.18 -21.85
CA ALA A 76 -3.85 4.88 -21.10
C ALA A 76 -4.04 5.21 -19.61
N LEU A 77 -3.89 4.20 -18.76
CA LEU A 77 -4.17 4.30 -17.33
C LEU A 77 -3.01 4.99 -16.61
N ARG A 78 -3.31 6.09 -15.92
CA ARG A 78 -2.35 6.85 -15.07
C ARG A 78 -2.73 6.80 -13.59
N GLU A 79 -4.02 6.66 -13.31
CA GLU A 79 -4.55 6.59 -11.95
C GLU A 79 -5.56 5.46 -11.85
N LEU A 80 -5.51 4.74 -10.74
CA LEU A 80 -6.45 3.66 -10.43
C LEU A 80 -6.74 3.63 -8.94
N ILE A 81 -7.81 2.95 -8.56
CA ILE A 81 -8.04 2.51 -7.19
C ILE A 81 -7.61 1.05 -7.08
N LEU A 82 -6.82 0.75 -6.07
CA LEU A 82 -6.44 -0.62 -5.69
C LEU A 82 -7.22 -1.00 -4.44
N VAL A 83 -7.81 -2.19 -4.43
CA VAL A 83 -8.54 -2.75 -3.27
C VAL A 83 -8.07 -4.16 -2.94
N SER A 84 -8.19 -4.57 -1.67
CA SER A 84 -7.89 -5.93 -1.24
C SER A 84 -8.92 -6.96 -1.75
N ASP A 85 -10.18 -6.54 -1.81
CA ASP A 85 -11.33 -7.31 -2.28
C ASP A 85 -12.20 -6.43 -3.18
N MET A 86 -12.73 -6.98 -4.26
CA MET A 86 -13.58 -6.26 -5.20
C MET A 86 -14.89 -5.74 -4.59
N GLY A 87 -15.42 -6.42 -3.57
CA GLY A 87 -16.58 -5.96 -2.83
C GLY A 87 -16.34 -4.65 -2.08
N LEU A 88 -15.07 -4.29 -1.84
CA LEU A 88 -14.65 -3.07 -1.13
C LEU A 88 -14.37 -1.89 -2.07
N CYS A 89 -14.52 -2.08 -3.39
CA CYS A 89 -14.37 -0.97 -4.32
C CYS A 89 -15.53 0.03 -4.10
N PRO A 90 -15.23 1.31 -3.82
CA PRO A 90 -16.28 2.32 -3.53
C PRO A 90 -17.13 2.65 -4.75
N PHE A 91 -16.63 2.35 -5.95
CA PHE A 91 -17.40 2.42 -7.18
C PHE A 91 -18.18 1.11 -7.48
N CYS A 92 -17.98 0.06 -6.67
CA CYS A 92 -18.45 -1.29 -6.94
C CYS A 92 -19.27 -1.95 -5.82
N GLY A 93 -19.38 -1.35 -4.61
CA GLY A 93 -20.24 -1.91 -3.56
C GLY A 93 -20.07 -1.42 -2.12
N ASP A 94 -18.94 -0.80 -1.74
CA ASP A 94 -18.69 -0.41 -0.34
C ASP A 94 -18.70 1.12 -0.14
N PRO A 95 -19.65 1.68 0.62
CA PRO A 95 -19.72 3.11 0.87
C PRO A 95 -18.69 3.62 1.87
N ASP A 96 -17.97 2.77 2.61
CA ASP A 96 -17.13 3.23 3.73
C ASP A 96 -15.76 3.77 3.27
N HIS A 97 -15.41 3.67 1.98
CA HIS A 97 -14.20 4.18 1.30
C HIS A 97 -12.84 3.82 1.95
N ASN A 98 -12.86 3.19 3.12
CA ASN A 98 -11.75 2.59 3.83
C ASN A 98 -11.26 1.36 3.05
N ALA A 99 -9.99 1.01 3.24
CA ALA A 99 -9.35 -0.07 2.48
C ALA A 99 -9.31 0.09 0.94
N ALA A 100 -9.62 1.27 0.39
CA ALA A 100 -9.37 1.64 -1.00
C ALA A 100 -8.15 2.56 -1.12
N LEU A 101 -7.18 2.16 -1.93
CA LEU A 101 -5.93 2.90 -2.12
C LEU A 101 -5.91 3.57 -3.49
N GLN A 102 -5.87 4.89 -3.53
CA GLN A 102 -5.59 5.59 -4.78
C GLN A 102 -4.13 5.39 -5.18
N VAL A 103 -3.91 5.10 -6.44
CA VAL A 103 -2.60 4.83 -7.03
C VAL A 103 -2.35 5.81 -8.15
N GLN A 104 -1.18 6.46 -8.11
CA GLN A 104 -0.61 7.22 -9.22
C GLN A 104 0.55 6.43 -9.81
N LEU A 105 0.40 6.04 -11.08
CA LEU A 105 1.38 5.23 -11.79
C LEU A 105 2.52 6.11 -12.31
N ALA A 106 3.76 5.63 -12.17
CA ALA A 106 4.92 6.33 -12.73
C ALA A 106 4.88 6.35 -14.27
N ASP A 107 4.42 5.26 -14.87
CA ASP A 107 4.27 5.10 -16.32
C ASP A 107 2.82 4.72 -16.66
N ALA A 108 2.35 5.16 -17.83
CA ALA A 108 1.03 4.78 -18.31
C ALA A 108 0.99 3.27 -18.55
N LEU A 109 -0.06 2.63 -18.08
CA LEU A 109 -0.35 1.25 -18.47
C LEU A 109 -1.27 1.27 -19.71
N PRO A 110 -1.03 0.39 -20.69
CA PRO A 110 -1.81 0.36 -21.94
C PRO A 110 -3.31 0.13 -21.69
N PHE A 111 -3.63 -0.71 -20.70
CA PHE A 111 -4.89 -0.81 -19.98
C PHE A 111 -4.73 -1.89 -18.90
N VAL A 112 -5.61 -1.89 -17.91
CA VAL A 112 -5.77 -2.98 -16.94
C VAL A 112 -7.22 -3.38 -17.05
N THR A 113 -7.52 -4.67 -17.25
CA THR A 113 -8.92 -5.11 -17.28
C THR A 113 -9.52 -4.93 -15.88
N GLU A 114 -10.79 -4.56 -15.79
CA GLU A 114 -11.52 -4.64 -14.53
C GLU A 114 -11.26 -6.01 -13.88
N ASN A 115 -11.03 -6.02 -12.58
CA ASN A 115 -10.87 -7.23 -11.76
C ASN A 115 -9.51 -7.93 -11.94
N GLN A 116 -8.57 -7.31 -12.64
CA GLN A 116 -7.20 -7.81 -12.68
C GLN A 116 -6.54 -7.61 -11.32
N ARG A 117 -6.06 -8.70 -10.74
CA ARG A 117 -5.22 -8.66 -9.54
C ARG A 117 -3.78 -8.35 -9.96
N ILE A 118 -3.25 -7.24 -9.47
CA ILE A 118 -1.89 -6.75 -9.79
C ILE A 118 -1.10 -6.51 -8.51
N THR A 119 0.22 -6.63 -8.62
CA THR A 119 1.16 -6.22 -7.58
C THR A 119 1.82 -4.92 -8.01
N LEU A 120 1.81 -3.92 -7.14
CA LEU A 120 2.42 -2.62 -7.36
C LEU A 120 3.49 -2.36 -6.31
N ARG A 121 4.59 -1.75 -6.73
CA ARG A 121 5.57 -1.12 -5.84
C ARG A 121 5.55 0.38 -6.05
N GLY A 122 5.55 1.13 -4.96
CA GLY A 122 5.55 2.60 -5.00
C GLY A 122 5.70 3.19 -3.61
N THR A 123 5.56 4.50 -3.52
CA THR A 123 5.73 5.24 -2.26
C THR A 123 4.36 5.52 -1.63
N LEU A 124 4.06 4.87 -0.51
CA LEU A 124 2.86 5.10 0.29
C LEU A 124 3.02 6.36 1.14
N SER A 125 1.98 7.19 1.18
CA SER A 125 1.95 8.40 2.00
C SER A 125 0.52 8.73 2.46
N LYS A 126 0.43 9.45 3.58
CA LYS A 126 -0.82 10.00 4.11
C LYS A 126 -1.32 11.16 3.23
N VAL A 127 -2.63 11.33 3.15
CA VAL A 127 -3.27 12.49 2.52
C VAL A 127 -4.08 13.24 3.57
N HIS A 128 -3.66 14.48 3.86
CA HIS A 128 -4.21 15.30 4.94
C HIS A 128 -5.26 16.33 4.48
N ASP A 129 -5.59 16.35 3.19
CA ASP A 129 -6.59 17.28 2.63
C ASP A 129 -7.94 17.14 3.33
N PRO A 130 -8.47 18.17 4.01
CA PRO A 130 -9.72 18.07 4.75
C PRO A 130 -10.98 18.13 3.87
N GLU A 131 -10.83 18.34 2.56
CA GLU A 131 -11.96 18.46 1.63
C GLU A 131 -12.23 17.17 0.84
N THR A 132 -11.42 16.13 1.05
CA THR A 132 -11.54 14.85 0.34
C THR A 132 -11.52 13.67 1.30
N TRP A 133 -12.14 12.56 0.92
CA TRP A 133 -12.10 11.31 1.70
C TRP A 133 -10.81 10.51 1.49
N GLN A 134 -9.96 10.92 0.52
CA GLN A 134 -8.69 10.25 0.26
C GLN A 134 -7.76 10.36 1.49
N ALA A 135 -7.46 9.23 2.12
CA ALA A 135 -6.61 9.20 3.31
C ALA A 135 -5.18 8.69 3.05
N ALA A 136 -4.98 7.97 1.95
CA ALA A 136 -3.69 7.43 1.56
C ALA A 136 -3.56 7.36 0.04
N ILE A 137 -2.33 7.36 -0.43
CA ILE A 137 -1.99 7.28 -1.85
C ILE A 137 -0.65 6.59 -2.06
N LEU A 138 -0.58 5.76 -3.10
CA LEU A 138 0.65 5.15 -3.61
C LEU A 138 1.14 5.95 -4.82
N ARG A 139 2.25 6.64 -4.68
CA ARG A 139 2.86 7.43 -5.76
C ARG A 139 3.97 6.67 -6.47
N ASP A 140 4.23 7.10 -7.70
CA ASP A 140 5.26 6.53 -8.57
C ASP A 140 5.15 5.01 -8.70
N ALA A 141 3.91 4.51 -8.71
CA ALA A 141 3.64 3.09 -8.66
C ALA A 141 4.01 2.39 -9.97
N ARG A 142 4.60 1.20 -9.86
CA ARG A 142 5.03 0.36 -10.97
C ARG A 142 4.57 -1.06 -10.74
N ILE A 143 4.17 -1.75 -11.81
CA ILE A 143 3.85 -3.19 -11.74
C ILE A 143 5.11 -3.97 -11.38
N VAL A 144 4.96 -4.89 -10.42
CA VAL A 144 5.96 -5.91 -10.08
C VAL A 144 5.49 -7.26 -10.61
N PRO A 145 6.34 -8.01 -11.36
CA PRO A 145 6.03 -9.36 -11.86
C PRO A 145 5.84 -10.41 -10.76
#